data_AF-A0A0G0LZN0-F1
#
_entry.id   AF-A0A0G0LZN0-F1
#
_cell.length_a   1.000
_cell.length_b   1.000
_cell.length_c   1.000
_cell.angle_alpha   90.00
_cell.angle_beta   90.00
_cell.angle_gamma   90.00
#
_symmetry.space_group_name_H-M   'P 1'
#
loop_
_entity.id
_entity.type
_entity.pdbx_description
1 polymer ?
#
loop_
_entity_poly.entity_id
_entity_poly.type
_entity_poly.pdbx_seq_one_letter_code
_entity_poly.pdbx_strand_id
1 'polypeptide(L)'
;MSNNYFHAARGDYNIAEQRIRLNFKALAGDPTRAQLTMMHEWVHRLFADTDFGQAIHIFYKLIPHFTKLAENEVLDMANFLYDNQQFVQEGFATFIQYGRLINLTDRKTAERWRSMAVSNEYQAYLKELIFAFDFSLEERELFSGKISNIAMETGIRRIAVTQDIFSKSGKLKTFLSDKNNSPNLRLYKLVEAIKKDESLLNKENGDIAKASGISYNSPSTKEEIAAFLNYLVSFTAIPKKYSVSDINDALPVSEAIAQSMNKLIVANLSMNLADSATVEFEHGDFLHYANNIEIVFITSHDDKWDQWDFVKSKAKRNPEVGITAFLLTGNKIITYATKEEATELLNNQLSHVTFATHWSWYNATTNKVHWSASVRKPDVVIYDTTENMGLMLKAVTNSDSSVRFTHIHAAMMEGHPLQSLYVKIGEATPIHIVNHFENKNIVNLISIIRERSTVMEKYYLIANKKHINNFLSSWNGLFWEVDWVEGMFDPDVPHFRVS
;
A
#
# COMPACT_ATOMS: atom_id res chain seq x y z
N MET A 1 25.53 9.45 -12.10
CA MET A 1 24.51 8.90 -11.17
C MET A 1 23.28 8.55 -11.99
N SER A 2 23.10 7.27 -12.29
CA SER A 2 22.02 6.77 -13.14
C SER A 2 20.71 6.73 -12.35
N ASN A 3 19.84 7.70 -12.64
CA ASN A 3 18.49 7.80 -12.11
C ASN A 3 17.57 6.83 -12.86
N ASN A 4 17.46 5.58 -12.41
CA ASN A 4 16.41 4.67 -12.84
C ASN A 4 15.09 5.09 -12.18
N TYR A 5 14.23 5.78 -12.93
CA TYR A 5 12.93 6.25 -12.48
C TYR A 5 11.88 5.20 -12.88
N PHE A 6 10.97 4.89 -11.93
CA PHE A 6 9.79 4.01 -12.01
C PHE A 6 10.03 2.48 -12.07
N HIS A 7 10.06 1.84 -10.90
CA HIS A 7 9.09 0.82 -10.40
C HIS A 7 9.42 0.46 -8.93
N ALA A 8 8.42 0.09 -8.14
CA ALA A 8 8.45 -0.28 -6.70
C ALA A 8 8.93 0.78 -5.69
N ALA A 9 9.71 1.80 -6.09
CA ALA A 9 10.27 2.77 -5.14
C ALA A 9 9.30 3.90 -4.72
N ARG A 10 8.17 4.09 -5.43
CA ARG A 10 7.28 5.26 -5.27
C ARG A 10 5.85 4.91 -4.88
N GLY A 11 5.35 3.83 -5.42
CA GLY A 11 4.05 3.27 -5.12
C GLY A 11 4.10 1.78 -5.44
N ASP A 12 3.16 1.05 -4.88
CA ASP A 12 2.90 -0.31 -5.29
C ASP A 12 1.43 -0.68 -5.04
N TYR A 13 0.99 -1.68 -5.79
CA TYR A 13 -0.27 -2.35 -5.58
C TYR A 13 -0.03 -3.79 -5.11
N ASN A 14 -0.43 -4.09 -3.88
CA ASN A 14 -0.39 -5.45 -3.36
C ASN A 14 -1.62 -6.23 -3.85
N ILE A 15 -1.39 -7.18 -4.76
CA ILE A 15 -2.43 -8.01 -5.37
C ILE A 15 -3.18 -8.86 -4.32
N ALA A 16 -2.47 -9.44 -3.35
CA ALA A 16 -3.05 -10.33 -2.34
C ALA A 16 -3.95 -9.58 -1.33
N GLU A 17 -3.58 -8.35 -0.99
CA GLU A 17 -4.31 -7.49 -0.05
C GLU A 17 -5.28 -6.53 -0.74
N GLN A 18 -5.19 -6.40 -2.07
CA GLN A 18 -5.82 -5.36 -2.89
C GLN A 18 -5.60 -3.96 -2.34
N ARG A 19 -4.35 -3.69 -1.94
CA ARG A 19 -3.98 -2.48 -1.21
C ARG A 19 -3.01 -1.65 -2.02
N ILE A 20 -3.29 -0.35 -2.13
CA ILE A 20 -2.36 0.63 -2.68
C ILE A 20 -1.45 1.12 -1.56
N ARG A 21 -0.16 1.24 -1.86
CA ARG A 21 0.85 1.82 -0.98
C ARG A 21 1.58 2.93 -1.72
N LEU A 22 1.82 4.06 -1.06
CA LEU A 22 2.56 5.20 -1.60
C LEU A 22 3.77 5.52 -0.72
N ASN A 23 4.93 5.73 -1.36
CA ASN A 23 6.17 6.12 -0.69
C ASN A 23 6.17 7.62 -0.43
N PHE A 24 5.94 7.98 0.84
CA PHE A 24 5.89 9.38 1.28
C PHE A 24 7.16 10.13 0.87
N LYS A 25 8.35 9.64 1.25
CA LYS A 25 9.64 10.27 0.95
C LYS A 25 9.81 10.58 -0.53
N ALA A 26 9.52 9.60 -1.39
CA ALA A 26 9.77 9.71 -2.82
C ALA A 26 8.79 10.67 -3.53
N LEU A 27 7.65 10.96 -2.89
CA LEU A 27 6.55 11.75 -3.44
C LEU A 27 6.39 13.13 -2.78
N ALA A 28 6.96 13.35 -1.58
CA ALA A 28 6.79 14.57 -0.80
C ALA A 28 7.31 15.85 -1.48
N GLY A 29 8.28 15.72 -2.40
CA GLY A 29 8.89 16.86 -3.09
C GLY A 29 8.23 17.24 -4.42
N ASP A 30 7.19 16.54 -4.86
CA ASP A 30 6.59 16.74 -6.18
C ASP A 30 5.09 16.36 -6.17
N PRO A 31 4.19 17.35 -5.98
CA PRO A 31 2.75 17.12 -5.95
C PRO A 31 2.22 16.44 -7.22
N THR A 32 2.75 16.81 -8.39
CA THR A 32 2.33 16.26 -9.68
C THR A 32 2.71 14.79 -9.75
N ARG A 33 3.92 14.44 -9.32
CA ARG A 33 4.37 13.04 -9.24
C ARG A 33 3.53 12.23 -8.27
N ALA A 34 3.18 12.78 -7.10
CA ALA A 34 2.29 12.11 -6.16
C ALA A 34 0.94 11.77 -6.80
N GLN A 35 0.34 12.71 -7.53
CA GLN A 35 -0.91 12.46 -8.28
C GLN A 35 -0.75 11.39 -9.35
N LEU A 36 0.32 11.45 -10.15
CA LEU A 36 0.57 10.47 -11.22
C LEU A 36 0.83 9.07 -10.66
N THR A 37 1.58 8.94 -9.56
CA THR A 37 1.81 7.64 -8.91
C THR A 37 0.51 7.08 -8.36
N MET A 38 -0.29 7.87 -7.64
CA MET A 38 -1.58 7.41 -7.13
C MET A 38 -2.50 6.91 -8.26
N MET A 39 -2.60 7.67 -9.36
CA MET A 39 -3.45 7.27 -10.49
C MET A 39 -3.01 5.96 -11.15
N HIS A 40 -1.71 5.68 -11.20
CA HIS A 40 -1.19 4.43 -11.74
C HIS A 40 -1.53 3.24 -10.86
N GLU A 41 -1.23 3.32 -9.57
CA GLU A 41 -1.57 2.23 -8.63
C GLU A 41 -3.09 2.00 -8.56
N TRP A 42 -3.86 3.06 -8.77
CA TRP A 42 -5.31 2.96 -8.80
C TRP A 42 -5.84 2.18 -10.00
N VAL A 43 -5.20 2.29 -11.17
CA VAL A 43 -5.56 1.48 -12.35
C VAL A 43 -5.37 -0.01 -12.05
N HIS A 44 -4.30 -0.39 -11.34
CA HIS A 44 -4.11 -1.79 -10.94
C HIS A 44 -5.23 -2.31 -10.05
N ARG A 45 -5.68 -1.47 -9.11
CA ARG A 45 -6.81 -1.81 -8.25
C ARG A 45 -8.09 -2.00 -9.05
N LEU A 46 -8.38 -1.17 -10.06
CA LEU A 46 -9.57 -1.31 -10.89
C LEU A 46 -9.58 -2.65 -11.64
N PHE A 47 -8.44 -3.06 -12.16
CA PHE A 47 -8.33 -4.33 -12.87
C PHE A 47 -8.41 -5.56 -11.97
N ALA A 48 -8.18 -5.42 -10.67
CA ALA A 48 -8.34 -6.52 -9.72
C ALA A 48 -9.80 -7.02 -9.58
N ASP A 49 -10.79 -6.26 -10.06
CA ASP A 49 -12.19 -6.66 -10.06
C ASP A 49 -12.65 -7.34 -11.36
N THR A 50 -11.77 -7.48 -12.35
CA THR A 50 -12.03 -8.26 -13.58
C THR A 50 -11.95 -9.77 -13.34
N ASP A 51 -12.46 -10.59 -14.26
CA ASP A 51 -12.38 -12.07 -14.13
C ASP A 51 -10.97 -12.58 -13.86
N PHE A 52 -9.99 -12.19 -14.67
CA PHE A 52 -8.59 -12.57 -14.47
C PHE A 52 -7.99 -11.92 -13.22
N GLY A 53 -8.28 -10.63 -12.96
CA GLY A 53 -7.81 -9.94 -11.77
C GLY A 53 -8.25 -10.59 -10.45
N GLN A 54 -9.52 -11.00 -10.36
CA GLN A 54 -10.06 -11.70 -9.19
C GLN A 54 -9.43 -13.09 -9.04
N ALA A 55 -9.23 -13.82 -10.14
CA ALA A 55 -8.57 -15.13 -10.10
C ALA A 55 -7.14 -15.03 -9.55
N ILE A 56 -6.37 -14.04 -10.01
CA ILE A 56 -5.01 -13.77 -9.52
C ILE A 56 -5.05 -13.36 -8.05
N HIS A 57 -5.92 -12.43 -7.67
CA HIS A 57 -6.06 -12.01 -6.28
C HIS A 57 -6.27 -13.21 -5.33
N ILE A 58 -7.22 -14.09 -5.66
CA ILE A 58 -7.51 -15.27 -4.86
C ILE A 58 -6.30 -16.21 -4.83
N PHE A 59 -5.65 -16.45 -5.97
CA PHE A 59 -4.46 -17.29 -6.04
C PHE A 59 -3.35 -16.77 -5.13
N TYR A 60 -2.97 -15.49 -5.28
CA TYR A 60 -1.92 -14.85 -4.49
C TYR A 60 -2.20 -14.85 -2.99
N LYS A 61 -3.47 -14.64 -2.61
CA LYS A 61 -3.90 -14.70 -1.21
C LYS A 61 -3.75 -16.11 -0.61
N LEU A 62 -3.87 -17.16 -1.42
CA LEU A 62 -3.79 -18.55 -0.98
C LEU A 62 -2.38 -19.15 -1.06
N ILE A 63 -1.41 -18.49 -1.70
CA ILE A 63 -0.01 -18.98 -1.80
C ILE A 63 0.53 -19.49 -0.44
N PRO A 64 0.45 -18.73 0.67
CA PRO A 64 0.99 -19.18 1.95
C PRO A 64 0.27 -20.41 2.56
N HIS A 65 -0.86 -20.80 1.98
CA HIS A 65 -1.71 -21.88 2.46
C HIS A 65 -1.70 -23.11 1.55
N PHE A 66 -1.04 -23.05 0.39
CA PHE A 66 -0.90 -24.21 -0.50
C PHE A 66 0.12 -25.20 0.06
N THR A 67 -0.38 -26.35 0.49
CA THR A 67 0.47 -27.43 1.06
C THR A 67 0.46 -28.70 0.21
N LYS A 68 -0.41 -28.76 -0.82
CA LYS A 68 -0.53 -29.92 -1.73
C LYS A 68 0.11 -29.69 -3.09
N LEU A 69 0.69 -28.51 -3.29
CA LEU A 69 1.47 -28.14 -4.47
C LEU A 69 2.92 -27.92 -4.04
N ALA A 70 3.87 -28.24 -4.90
CA ALA A 70 5.27 -27.93 -4.65
C ALA A 70 5.48 -26.40 -4.72
N GLU A 71 6.33 -25.87 -3.85
CA GLU A 71 6.58 -24.43 -3.74
C GLU A 71 7.03 -23.81 -5.07
N ASN A 72 7.95 -24.47 -5.78
CA ASN A 72 8.41 -24.02 -7.09
C ASN A 72 7.28 -23.96 -8.13
N GLU A 73 6.34 -24.92 -8.11
CA GLU A 73 5.18 -24.91 -9.00
C GLU A 73 4.26 -23.72 -8.70
N VAL A 74 4.05 -23.41 -7.42
CA VAL A 74 3.25 -22.26 -6.97
C VAL A 74 3.88 -20.95 -7.42
N LEU A 75 5.20 -20.81 -7.25
CA LEU A 75 5.96 -19.63 -7.68
C LEU A 75 5.92 -19.46 -9.22
N ASP A 76 6.12 -20.55 -9.97
CA ASP A 76 6.02 -20.51 -11.43
C ASP A 76 4.63 -20.11 -11.90
N MET A 77 3.58 -20.63 -11.26
CA MET A 77 2.20 -20.24 -11.56
C MET A 77 1.93 -18.77 -11.24
N ALA A 78 2.41 -18.28 -10.09
CA ALA A 78 2.30 -16.88 -9.72
C ALA A 78 2.97 -15.97 -10.78
N ASN A 79 4.19 -16.31 -11.20
CA ASN A 79 4.91 -15.59 -12.24
C ASN A 79 4.16 -15.60 -13.58
N PHE A 80 3.66 -16.75 -14.03
CA PHE A 80 2.88 -16.81 -15.27
C PHE A 80 1.61 -15.96 -15.23
N LEU A 81 0.88 -15.97 -14.10
CA LEU A 81 -0.28 -15.11 -13.91
C LEU A 81 0.09 -13.62 -13.97
N TYR A 82 1.16 -13.24 -13.26
CA TYR A 82 1.64 -11.86 -13.21
C TYR A 82 2.08 -11.36 -14.59
N ASP A 83 2.92 -12.11 -15.27
CA ASP A 83 3.49 -11.74 -16.57
C ASP A 83 2.41 -11.57 -17.63
N ASN A 84 1.37 -12.43 -17.62
CA ASN A 84 0.32 -12.43 -18.63
C ASN A 84 -0.69 -11.29 -18.53
N GLN A 85 -0.59 -10.44 -17.51
CA GLN A 85 -1.38 -9.21 -17.40
C GLN A 85 -0.54 -7.93 -17.44
N GLN A 86 0.79 -8.00 -17.50
CA GLN A 86 1.66 -6.81 -17.45
C GLN A 86 1.35 -5.79 -18.54
N PHE A 87 1.15 -6.21 -19.79
CA PHE A 87 0.83 -5.27 -20.87
C PHE A 87 -0.51 -4.58 -20.60
N VAL A 88 -1.51 -5.28 -20.08
CA VAL A 88 -2.80 -4.67 -19.75
C VAL A 88 -2.67 -3.72 -18.55
N GLN A 89 -2.14 -4.23 -17.44
CA GLN A 89 -2.00 -3.52 -16.18
C GLN A 89 -1.10 -2.29 -16.31
N GLU A 90 0.17 -2.51 -16.65
CA GLU A 90 1.19 -1.45 -16.74
C GLU A 90 0.98 -0.57 -17.96
N GLY A 91 0.51 -1.14 -19.07
CA GLY A 91 0.20 -0.38 -20.28
C GLY A 91 -0.90 0.65 -20.03
N PHE A 92 -2.06 0.24 -19.49
CA PHE A 92 -3.14 1.17 -19.20
C PHE A 92 -2.82 2.10 -18.01
N ALA A 93 -2.12 1.63 -16.98
CA ALA A 93 -1.70 2.49 -15.87
C ALA A 93 -0.77 3.62 -16.37
N THR A 94 0.21 3.28 -17.22
CA THR A 94 1.11 4.26 -17.86
C THR A 94 0.38 5.15 -18.88
N PHE A 95 -0.60 4.61 -19.62
CA PHE A 95 -1.44 5.39 -20.54
C PHE A 95 -2.25 6.46 -19.82
N ILE A 96 -2.88 6.10 -18.69
CA ILE A 96 -3.65 7.04 -17.85
C ILE A 96 -2.73 8.08 -17.21
N GLN A 97 -1.54 7.69 -16.73
CA GLN A 97 -0.52 8.64 -16.26
C GLN A 97 -0.13 9.65 -17.34
N TYR A 98 0.17 9.16 -18.55
CA TYR A 98 0.55 10.01 -19.67
C TYR A 98 -0.55 11.02 -20.00
N GLY A 99 -1.80 10.56 -20.07
CA GLY A 99 -2.95 11.44 -20.31
C GLY A 99 -3.19 12.46 -19.20
N ARG A 100 -3.02 12.06 -17.93
CA ARG A 100 -3.08 13.00 -16.81
C ARG A 100 -2.01 14.06 -16.90
N LEU A 101 -0.77 13.67 -17.23
CA LEU A 101 0.33 14.63 -17.34
C LEU A 101 0.07 15.63 -18.47
N ILE A 102 -0.50 15.21 -19.60
CA ILE A 102 -0.96 16.14 -20.65
C ILE A 102 -1.96 17.16 -20.07
N ASN A 103 -2.96 16.69 -19.31
CA ASN A 103 -4.00 17.55 -18.76
C ASN A 103 -3.48 18.52 -17.69
N LEU A 104 -2.46 18.11 -16.92
CA LEU A 104 -1.85 18.95 -15.88
C LEU A 104 -0.79 19.91 -16.44
N THR A 105 -0.20 19.60 -17.59
CA THR A 105 0.91 20.35 -18.18
C THR A 105 0.67 20.59 -19.67
N ASP A 106 1.38 19.88 -20.55
CA ASP A 106 1.21 19.88 -21.99
C ASP A 106 1.76 18.58 -22.60
N ARG A 107 1.47 18.36 -23.90
CA ARG A 107 1.94 17.16 -24.64
C ARG A 107 3.46 17.08 -24.73
N LYS A 108 4.17 18.20 -24.82
CA LYS A 108 5.64 18.22 -24.96
C LYS A 108 6.31 17.75 -23.65
N THR A 109 5.78 18.17 -22.52
CA THR A 109 6.22 17.79 -21.18
C THR A 109 5.94 16.32 -20.93
N ALA A 110 4.75 15.84 -21.32
CA ALA A 110 4.42 14.42 -21.24
C ALA A 110 5.36 13.56 -22.10
N GLU A 111 5.66 13.99 -23.33
CA GLU A 111 6.62 13.29 -24.21
C GLU A 111 8.03 13.24 -23.64
N ARG A 112 8.50 14.36 -23.06
CA ARG A 112 9.79 14.39 -22.37
C ARG A 112 9.81 13.44 -21.19
N TRP A 113 8.78 13.46 -20.34
CA TRP A 113 8.63 12.51 -19.22
C TRP A 113 8.68 11.07 -19.72
N ARG A 114 7.91 10.75 -20.76
CA ARG A 114 7.90 9.42 -21.39
C ARG A 114 9.30 8.96 -21.76
N SER A 115 10.07 9.81 -22.45
CA SER A 115 11.43 9.47 -22.91
C SER A 115 12.48 9.36 -21.81
N MET A 116 12.31 10.07 -20.69
CA MET A 116 13.35 10.20 -19.66
C MET A 116 13.08 9.39 -18.40
N ALA A 117 11.81 9.14 -18.08
CA ALA A 117 11.41 8.65 -16.77
C ALA A 117 10.64 7.33 -16.79
N VAL A 118 10.10 6.90 -17.93
CA VAL A 118 9.38 5.63 -18.06
C VAL A 118 10.38 4.52 -18.41
N SER A 119 10.28 3.36 -17.77
CA SER A 119 11.13 2.20 -18.05
C SER A 119 10.99 1.73 -19.50
N ASN A 120 12.02 1.09 -20.06
CA ASN A 120 11.98 0.62 -21.46
C ASN A 120 10.81 -0.34 -21.73
N GLU A 121 10.51 -1.21 -20.77
CA GLU A 121 9.38 -2.14 -20.85
C GLU A 121 8.05 -1.38 -20.95
N TYR A 122 7.86 -0.35 -20.14
CA TYR A 122 6.58 0.35 -20.06
C TYR A 122 6.41 1.34 -21.19
N GLN A 123 7.54 1.87 -21.71
CA GLN A 123 7.55 2.58 -22.97
C GLN A 123 7.08 1.68 -24.12
N ALA A 124 7.47 0.40 -24.15
CA ALA A 124 7.02 -0.54 -25.16
C ALA A 124 5.50 -0.77 -25.06
N TYR A 125 4.96 -0.96 -23.86
CA TYR A 125 3.52 -1.06 -23.64
C TYR A 125 2.77 0.22 -24.04
N LEU A 126 3.21 1.38 -23.55
CA LEU A 126 2.57 2.66 -23.85
C LEU A 126 2.59 2.98 -25.36
N LYS A 127 3.67 2.63 -26.07
CA LYS A 127 3.80 2.86 -27.51
C LYS A 127 2.66 2.20 -28.30
N GLU A 128 2.19 1.03 -27.85
CA GLU A 128 1.08 0.35 -28.51
C GLU A 128 -0.26 1.05 -28.31
N LEU A 129 -0.42 1.79 -27.21
CA LEU A 129 -1.68 2.41 -26.77
C LEU A 129 -1.78 3.90 -27.14
N ILE A 130 -0.65 4.57 -27.41
CA ILE A 130 -0.60 6.04 -27.54
C ILE A 130 -1.43 6.60 -28.71
N PHE A 131 -1.75 5.79 -29.72
CA PHE A 131 -2.63 6.18 -30.83
C PHE A 131 -4.02 6.64 -30.35
N ALA A 132 -4.50 6.13 -29.22
CA ALA A 132 -5.79 6.53 -28.65
C ALA A 132 -5.80 7.98 -28.12
N PHE A 133 -4.65 8.66 -28.08
CA PHE A 133 -4.60 10.10 -27.84
C PHE A 133 -5.02 10.95 -29.04
N ASP A 134 -5.15 10.36 -30.22
CA ASP A 134 -5.68 11.02 -31.41
C ASP A 134 -7.23 10.96 -31.45
N PHE A 135 -7.85 10.14 -30.59
CA PHE A 135 -9.30 10.05 -30.40
C PHE A 135 -9.87 11.22 -29.59
N SER A 136 -11.19 11.41 -29.68
CA SER A 136 -11.92 12.30 -28.76
C SER A 136 -11.77 11.84 -27.31
N LEU A 137 -12.08 12.73 -26.35
CA LEU A 137 -12.01 12.39 -24.93
C LEU A 137 -12.94 11.22 -24.58
N GLU A 138 -14.17 11.23 -25.11
CA GLU A 138 -15.17 10.18 -24.88
C GLU A 138 -14.71 8.83 -25.45
N GLU A 139 -14.20 8.80 -26.68
CA GLU A 139 -13.67 7.58 -27.29
C GLU A 139 -12.44 7.05 -26.55
N ARG A 140 -11.60 7.94 -26.01
CA ARG A 140 -10.44 7.56 -25.20
C ARG A 140 -10.85 6.95 -23.85
N GLU A 141 -11.89 7.49 -23.23
CA GLU A 141 -12.47 6.91 -22.01
C GLU A 141 -13.07 5.53 -22.31
N LEU A 142 -13.82 5.38 -23.41
CA LEU A 142 -14.30 4.08 -23.88
C LEU A 142 -13.15 3.10 -24.16
N PHE A 143 -12.07 3.55 -24.80
CA PHE A 143 -10.87 2.76 -25.03
C PHE A 143 -10.26 2.26 -23.71
N SER A 144 -9.97 3.18 -22.78
CA SER A 144 -9.35 2.83 -21.50
C SER A 144 -10.24 1.96 -20.60
N GLY A 145 -11.56 2.14 -20.63
CA GLY A 145 -12.51 1.41 -19.78
C GLY A 145 -12.97 0.07 -20.37
N LYS A 146 -13.41 0.05 -21.64
CA LYS A 146 -13.95 -1.16 -22.27
C LYS A 146 -12.85 -2.12 -22.71
N ILE A 147 -11.83 -1.62 -23.42
CA ILE A 147 -10.83 -2.49 -24.07
C ILE A 147 -9.97 -3.20 -23.04
N SER A 148 -9.58 -2.50 -21.98
CA SER A 148 -8.86 -3.09 -20.86
C SER A 148 -9.66 -4.20 -20.17
N ASN A 149 -10.96 -3.98 -19.93
CA ASN A 149 -11.85 -4.96 -19.32
C ASN A 149 -12.01 -6.20 -20.22
N ILE A 150 -12.29 -6.02 -21.52
CA ILE A 150 -12.42 -7.14 -22.47
C ILE A 150 -11.13 -7.96 -22.55
N ALA A 151 -9.95 -7.33 -22.44
CA ALA A 151 -8.68 -8.03 -22.39
C ALA A 151 -8.56 -8.92 -21.14
N MET A 152 -9.04 -8.46 -19.98
CA MET A 152 -8.98 -9.19 -18.71
C MET A 152 -10.09 -10.24 -18.53
N GLU A 153 -11.15 -10.22 -19.36
CA GLU A 153 -12.24 -11.20 -19.31
C GLU A 153 -11.88 -12.51 -20.06
N THR A 154 -11.02 -13.32 -19.45
CA THR A 154 -10.46 -14.54 -20.06
C THR A 154 -11.29 -15.79 -19.81
N GLY A 155 -12.22 -15.76 -18.86
CA GLY A 155 -13.02 -16.92 -18.45
C GLY A 155 -12.24 -17.89 -17.55
N ILE A 156 -11.11 -17.47 -16.99
CA ILE A 156 -10.18 -18.31 -16.23
C ILE A 156 -10.88 -19.00 -15.06
N ARG A 157 -11.79 -18.33 -14.34
CA ARG A 157 -12.44 -18.91 -13.16
C ARG A 157 -13.33 -20.11 -13.51
N ARG A 158 -13.98 -20.07 -14.68
CA ARG A 158 -14.77 -21.19 -15.21
C ARG A 158 -13.86 -22.30 -15.75
N ILE A 159 -12.88 -21.93 -16.57
CA ILE A 159 -12.04 -22.89 -17.28
C ILE A 159 -11.11 -23.64 -16.32
N ALA A 160 -10.60 -22.96 -15.29
CA ALA A 160 -9.65 -23.51 -14.33
C ALA A 160 -10.16 -24.78 -13.67
N VAL A 161 -11.45 -24.83 -13.33
CA VAL A 161 -12.08 -25.98 -12.69
C VAL A 161 -12.18 -27.15 -13.67
N THR A 162 -12.66 -26.88 -14.88
CA THR A 162 -12.92 -27.94 -15.89
C THR A 162 -11.66 -28.54 -16.50
N GLN A 163 -10.60 -27.75 -16.63
CA GLN A 163 -9.33 -28.17 -17.24
C GLN A 163 -8.24 -28.44 -16.19
N ASP A 164 -8.55 -28.20 -14.91
CA ASP A 164 -7.63 -28.39 -13.80
C ASP A 164 -6.28 -27.67 -14.05
N ILE A 165 -6.35 -26.38 -14.37
CA ILE A 165 -5.18 -25.62 -14.87
C ILE A 165 -4.15 -25.29 -13.78
N PHE A 166 -4.56 -25.27 -12.51
CA PHE A 166 -3.72 -24.89 -11.37
C PHE A 166 -3.10 -26.09 -10.64
N SER A 167 -3.31 -27.33 -11.12
CA SER A 167 -2.64 -28.49 -10.52
C SER A 167 -1.15 -28.59 -10.86
N LYS A 168 -0.71 -27.95 -11.95
CA LYS A 168 0.69 -27.87 -12.40
C LYS A 168 0.95 -26.61 -13.21
N SER A 169 2.13 -26.01 -13.02
CA SER A 169 2.60 -24.81 -13.75
C SER A 169 2.52 -24.97 -15.28
N GLY A 170 2.90 -26.14 -15.81
CA GLY A 170 2.86 -26.42 -17.25
C GLY A 170 1.45 -26.39 -17.87
N LYS A 171 0.41 -26.74 -17.10
CA LYS A 171 -0.98 -26.65 -17.57
C LYS A 171 -1.43 -25.20 -17.70
N LEU A 172 -1.18 -24.40 -16.65
CA LEU A 172 -1.44 -22.97 -16.68
C LEU A 172 -0.68 -22.28 -17.82
N LYS A 173 0.59 -22.60 -18.00
CA LYS A 173 1.39 -22.07 -19.12
C LYS A 173 0.77 -22.39 -20.48
N THR A 174 0.29 -23.62 -20.67
CA THR A 174 -0.38 -24.03 -21.91
C THR A 174 -1.68 -23.24 -22.12
N PHE A 175 -2.48 -23.08 -21.06
CA PHE A 175 -3.71 -22.28 -21.08
C PHE A 175 -3.42 -20.83 -21.48
N LEU A 176 -2.43 -20.19 -20.85
CA LEU A 176 -2.04 -18.80 -21.11
C LEU A 176 -1.31 -18.61 -22.45
N SER A 177 -0.82 -19.68 -23.09
CA SER A 177 -0.24 -19.58 -24.44
C SER A 177 -1.30 -19.39 -25.52
N ASP A 178 -2.58 -19.62 -25.20
CA ASP A 178 -3.71 -19.34 -26.10
C ASP A 178 -4.04 -17.83 -26.08
N LYS A 179 -4.12 -17.26 -27.29
CA LYS A 179 -4.51 -15.86 -27.51
C LYS A 179 -5.88 -15.48 -26.94
N ASN A 180 -6.76 -16.44 -26.68
CA ASN A 180 -8.07 -16.21 -26.06
C ASN A 180 -8.00 -16.13 -24.53
N ASN A 181 -6.91 -16.58 -23.93
CA ASN A 181 -6.82 -16.80 -22.49
C ASN A 181 -5.77 -15.92 -21.79
N SER A 182 -4.77 -15.42 -22.54
CA SER A 182 -3.81 -14.44 -22.03
C SER A 182 -4.32 -13.01 -22.20
N PRO A 183 -4.46 -12.22 -21.12
CA PRO A 183 -4.85 -10.82 -21.22
C PRO A 183 -3.95 -10.00 -22.15
N ASN A 184 -2.63 -10.19 -22.08
CA ASN A 184 -1.70 -9.49 -22.95
C ASN A 184 -1.95 -9.80 -24.44
N LEU A 185 -2.08 -11.08 -24.79
CA LEU A 185 -2.34 -11.49 -26.19
C LEU A 185 -3.70 -10.99 -26.68
N ARG A 186 -4.72 -10.99 -25.81
CA ARG A 186 -6.04 -10.42 -26.10
C ARG A 186 -5.94 -8.92 -26.36
N LEU A 187 -5.20 -8.18 -25.55
CA LEU A 187 -5.02 -6.73 -25.72
C LEU A 187 -4.34 -6.40 -27.04
N TYR A 188 -3.31 -7.13 -27.45
CA TYR A 188 -2.69 -6.93 -28.77
C TYR A 188 -3.72 -7.04 -29.91
N LYS A 189 -4.59 -8.05 -29.86
CA LYS A 189 -5.65 -8.24 -30.88
C LYS A 189 -6.69 -7.13 -30.86
N LEU A 190 -7.10 -6.71 -29.67
CA LEU A 190 -8.03 -5.59 -29.52
C LEU A 190 -7.43 -4.30 -30.09
N VAL A 191 -6.19 -3.97 -29.72
CA VAL A 191 -5.48 -2.79 -30.22
C VAL A 191 -5.32 -2.83 -31.75
N GLU A 192 -4.95 -3.97 -32.32
CA GLU A 192 -4.88 -4.15 -33.78
C GLU A 192 -6.22 -3.91 -34.49
N ALA A 193 -7.33 -4.30 -33.86
CA ALA A 193 -8.67 -4.11 -34.40
C ALA A 193 -9.13 -2.64 -34.30
N ILE A 194 -8.95 -2.01 -33.13
CA ILE A 194 -9.33 -0.61 -32.93
C ILE A 194 -8.51 0.33 -33.83
N LYS A 195 -7.21 0.06 -34.04
CA LYS A 195 -6.38 0.83 -34.99
C LYS A 195 -6.90 0.78 -36.43
N LYS A 196 -7.63 -0.28 -36.80
CA LYS A 196 -8.22 -0.44 -38.15
C LYS A 196 -9.63 0.13 -38.25
N ASP A 197 -10.39 0.06 -37.16
CA ASP A 197 -11.78 0.52 -37.10
C ASP A 197 -12.09 1.07 -35.70
N GLU A 198 -11.98 2.39 -35.54
CA GLU A 198 -12.29 3.09 -34.29
C GLU A 198 -13.77 2.96 -33.91
N SER A 199 -14.66 2.78 -34.89
CA SER A 199 -16.11 2.67 -34.63
C SER A 199 -16.47 1.47 -33.75
N LEU A 200 -15.56 0.50 -33.62
CA LEU A 200 -15.68 -0.62 -32.69
C LEU A 200 -15.85 -0.16 -31.24
N LEU A 201 -15.28 0.97 -30.81
CA LEU A 201 -15.42 1.48 -29.43
C LEU A 201 -16.88 1.71 -29.00
N ASN A 202 -17.73 2.01 -29.98
CA ASN A 202 -19.16 2.26 -29.81
C ASN A 202 -20.01 0.99 -29.85
N LYS A 203 -19.40 -0.18 -30.05
CA LYS A 203 -20.11 -1.47 -30.06
C LYS A 203 -20.18 -2.10 -28.68
N GLU A 204 -21.00 -3.15 -28.59
CA GLU A 204 -21.09 -4.02 -27.41
C GLU A 204 -19.83 -4.88 -27.26
N ASN A 205 -19.49 -5.24 -26.03
CA ASN A 205 -18.24 -5.96 -25.72
C ASN A 205 -18.06 -7.27 -26.52
N GLY A 206 -19.17 -7.99 -26.77
CA GLY A 206 -19.14 -9.22 -27.56
C GLY A 206 -18.81 -8.98 -29.04
N ASP A 207 -19.30 -7.89 -29.62
CA ASP A 207 -19.01 -7.53 -31.01
C ASP A 207 -17.57 -7.04 -31.18
N ILE A 208 -17.05 -6.29 -30.19
CA ILE A 208 -15.65 -5.88 -30.14
C ILE A 208 -14.73 -7.11 -30.10
N ALA A 209 -15.01 -8.06 -29.20
CA ALA A 209 -14.23 -9.29 -29.06
C ALA A 209 -14.24 -10.12 -30.35
N LYS A 210 -15.43 -10.29 -30.96
CA LYS A 210 -15.60 -10.99 -32.24
C LYS A 210 -14.83 -10.32 -33.38
N ALA A 211 -14.94 -8.99 -33.52
CA ALA A 211 -14.20 -8.22 -34.53
C ALA A 211 -12.68 -8.31 -34.32
N SER A 212 -12.24 -8.46 -33.07
CA SER A 212 -10.83 -8.61 -32.71
C SER A 212 -10.32 -10.06 -32.81
N GLY A 213 -11.19 -11.02 -33.14
CA GLY A 213 -10.81 -12.43 -33.28
C GLY A 213 -10.44 -13.11 -31.97
N ILE A 214 -11.07 -12.69 -30.85
CA ILE A 214 -10.93 -13.29 -29.52
C ILE A 214 -12.29 -13.74 -28.98
N SER A 215 -12.28 -14.71 -28.07
CA SER A 215 -13.50 -15.16 -27.38
C SER A 215 -14.03 -14.10 -26.41
N TYR A 216 -15.33 -13.84 -26.46
CA TYR A 216 -16.02 -13.09 -25.41
C TYR A 216 -16.40 -14.02 -24.26
N ASN A 217 -16.04 -13.66 -23.04
CA ASN A 217 -16.48 -14.35 -21.83
C ASN A 217 -17.46 -13.45 -21.08
N SER A 218 -18.65 -13.97 -20.78
CA SER A 218 -19.55 -13.31 -19.86
C SER A 218 -19.00 -13.37 -18.43
N PRO A 219 -19.36 -12.41 -17.56
CA PRO A 219 -19.04 -12.47 -16.14
C PRO A 219 -19.44 -13.81 -15.53
N SER A 220 -18.61 -14.36 -14.64
CA SER A 220 -18.89 -15.63 -13.98
C SER A 220 -20.14 -15.57 -13.11
N THR A 221 -20.92 -16.64 -13.10
CA THR A 221 -22.04 -16.77 -12.15
C THR A 221 -21.54 -17.05 -10.73
N LYS A 222 -22.38 -16.88 -9.71
CA LYS A 222 -22.01 -17.18 -8.32
C LYS A 222 -21.66 -18.66 -8.12
N GLU A 223 -22.31 -19.55 -8.87
CA GLU A 223 -22.01 -21.00 -8.89
C GLU A 223 -20.60 -21.26 -9.43
N GLU A 224 -20.24 -20.61 -10.54
CA GLU A 224 -18.90 -20.74 -11.12
C GLU A 224 -17.82 -20.18 -10.19
N ILE A 225 -18.10 -19.06 -9.51
CA ILE A 225 -17.19 -18.48 -8.52
C ILE A 225 -17.01 -19.42 -7.33
N ALA A 226 -18.09 -19.97 -6.77
CA ALA A 226 -18.01 -20.92 -5.67
C ALA A 226 -17.23 -22.19 -6.07
N ALA A 227 -17.45 -22.70 -7.29
CA ALA A 227 -16.70 -23.84 -7.83
C ALA A 227 -15.21 -23.52 -7.95
N PHE A 228 -14.86 -22.33 -8.46
CA PHE A 228 -13.48 -21.87 -8.57
C PHE A 228 -12.78 -21.74 -7.21
N LEU A 229 -13.46 -21.15 -6.22
CA LEU A 229 -12.93 -21.03 -4.86
C LEU A 229 -12.69 -22.41 -4.24
N ASN A 230 -13.67 -23.32 -4.35
CA ASN A 230 -13.55 -24.70 -3.89
C ASN A 230 -12.39 -25.45 -4.57
N TYR A 231 -12.18 -25.20 -5.86
CA TYR A 231 -11.06 -25.75 -6.60
C TYR A 231 -9.71 -25.27 -6.05
N LEU A 232 -9.50 -23.96 -5.89
CA LEU A 232 -8.24 -23.43 -5.37
C LEU A 232 -7.96 -23.84 -3.92
N VAL A 233 -8.95 -23.75 -3.03
CA VAL A 233 -8.75 -24.15 -1.63
C VAL A 233 -8.55 -25.64 -1.45
N SER A 234 -8.88 -26.46 -2.47
CA SER A 234 -8.58 -27.90 -2.44
C SER A 234 -7.08 -28.20 -2.31
N PHE A 235 -6.21 -27.27 -2.75
CA PHE A 235 -4.75 -27.35 -2.64
C PHE A 235 -4.20 -26.98 -1.25
N THR A 236 -5.07 -26.53 -0.34
CA THR A 236 -4.70 -26.20 1.05
C THR A 236 -4.81 -27.41 1.98
N ALA A 237 -4.17 -27.32 3.16
CA ALA A 237 -4.19 -28.40 4.16
C ALA A 237 -5.61 -28.69 4.66
N ILE A 238 -6.41 -27.64 4.92
CA ILE A 238 -7.79 -27.73 5.43
C ILE A 238 -8.71 -26.93 4.48
N PRO A 239 -9.21 -27.55 3.40
CA PRO A 239 -10.04 -26.87 2.43
C PRO A 239 -11.36 -26.38 3.04
N LYS A 240 -11.62 -25.08 2.98
CA LYS A 240 -12.95 -24.53 3.28
C LYS A 240 -13.89 -24.79 2.10
N LYS A 241 -15.14 -25.18 2.39
CA LYS A 241 -16.18 -25.29 1.35
C LYS A 241 -16.94 -23.97 1.23
N TYR A 242 -17.07 -23.47 0.01
CA TYR A 242 -17.83 -22.28 -0.35
C TYR A 242 -19.11 -22.67 -1.09
N SER A 243 -20.19 -21.96 -0.78
CA SER A 243 -21.51 -22.08 -1.38
C SER A 243 -21.88 -20.78 -2.10
N VAL A 244 -22.94 -20.82 -2.91
CA VAL A 244 -23.46 -19.63 -3.62
C VAL A 244 -23.82 -18.50 -2.64
N SER A 245 -24.35 -18.83 -1.46
CA SER A 245 -24.69 -17.85 -0.42
C SER A 245 -23.49 -17.17 0.21
N ASP A 246 -22.27 -17.72 0.04
CA ASP A 246 -21.03 -17.08 0.50
C ASP A 246 -20.51 -16.04 -0.52
N ILE A 247 -21.11 -15.95 -1.71
CA ILE A 247 -20.66 -15.08 -2.80
C ILE A 247 -21.53 -13.82 -2.85
N ASN A 248 -20.92 -12.70 -2.45
CA ASN A 248 -21.54 -11.38 -2.57
C ASN A 248 -21.59 -10.93 -4.03
N ASP A 249 -22.52 -10.02 -4.33
CA ASP A 249 -22.54 -9.35 -5.62
C ASP A 249 -21.30 -8.47 -5.80
N ALA A 250 -20.92 -8.23 -7.06
CA ALA A 250 -19.85 -7.30 -7.37
C ALA A 250 -20.19 -5.90 -6.85
N LEU A 251 -19.23 -5.28 -6.17
CA LEU A 251 -19.41 -3.92 -5.66
C LEU A 251 -19.52 -2.93 -6.82
N PRO A 252 -20.36 -1.88 -6.70
CA PRO A 252 -20.28 -0.74 -7.59
C PRO A 252 -18.86 -0.16 -7.59
N VAL A 253 -18.39 0.30 -8.75
CA VAL A 253 -17.03 0.85 -8.93
C VAL A 253 -16.72 1.95 -7.90
N SER A 254 -17.68 2.84 -7.62
CA SER A 254 -17.53 3.90 -6.62
C SER A 254 -17.27 3.37 -5.20
N GLU A 255 -17.86 2.23 -4.83
CA GLU A 255 -17.65 1.59 -3.53
C GLU A 255 -16.31 0.87 -3.48
N ALA A 256 -15.93 0.17 -4.56
CA ALA A 256 -14.60 -0.45 -4.67
C ALA A 256 -13.48 0.60 -4.54
N ILE A 257 -13.67 1.77 -5.16
CA ILE A 257 -12.77 2.94 -5.01
C ILE A 257 -12.73 3.41 -3.56
N ALA A 258 -13.89 3.64 -2.93
CA ALA A 258 -13.95 4.10 -1.54
C ALA A 258 -13.26 3.13 -0.57
N GLN A 259 -13.47 1.81 -0.73
CA GLN A 259 -12.81 0.80 0.07
C GLN A 259 -11.29 0.81 -0.10
N SER A 260 -10.81 1.04 -1.32
CA SER A 260 -9.37 1.10 -1.61
C SER A 260 -8.72 2.32 -1.00
N MET A 261 -9.38 3.48 -1.06
CA MET A 261 -8.92 4.70 -0.41
C MET A 261 -8.88 4.54 1.12
N ASN A 262 -9.88 3.89 1.72
CA ASN A 262 -9.89 3.65 3.17
C ASN A 262 -8.69 2.81 3.65
N LYS A 263 -8.20 1.91 2.78
CA LYS A 263 -7.09 0.99 3.03
C LYS A 263 -5.74 1.48 2.49
N LEU A 264 -5.69 2.66 1.90
CA LEU A 264 -4.47 3.26 1.36
C LEU A 264 -3.43 3.43 2.47
N ILE A 265 -2.20 3.01 2.20
CA ILE A 265 -1.05 3.28 3.08
C ILE A 265 -0.18 4.36 2.43
N VAL A 266 0.17 5.38 3.21
CA VAL A 266 1.14 6.40 2.81
C VAL A 266 2.25 6.45 3.86
N ALA A 267 3.42 5.91 3.55
CA ALA A 267 4.53 5.79 4.50
C ALA A 267 5.87 5.70 3.75
N ASN A 268 6.99 5.60 4.45
CA ASN A 268 8.23 5.18 3.84
C ASN A 268 8.17 3.68 3.50
N LEU A 269 7.91 3.32 2.23
CA LEU A 269 7.80 1.91 1.82
C LEU A 269 9.11 1.13 1.92
N SER A 270 10.24 1.83 2.07
CA SER A 270 11.55 1.22 2.32
C SER A 270 11.85 1.04 3.81
N MET A 271 10.95 1.48 4.69
CA MET A 271 11.12 1.31 6.13
C MET A 271 10.71 -0.11 6.54
N ASN A 272 11.68 -1.00 6.55
CA ASN A 272 11.67 -2.18 7.39
C ASN A 272 12.44 -1.84 8.67
N LEU A 273 11.83 -2.04 9.85
CA LEU A 273 12.47 -1.71 11.12
C LEU A 273 13.72 -2.57 11.39
N ALA A 274 13.80 -3.79 10.84
CA ALA A 274 14.94 -4.68 11.03
C ALA A 274 16.02 -4.57 9.94
N ASP A 275 15.66 -4.36 8.67
CA ASP A 275 16.65 -4.32 7.57
C ASP A 275 17.66 -3.19 7.77
N SER A 276 18.94 -3.38 7.41
CA SER A 276 19.99 -2.35 7.57
C SER A 276 20.25 -1.84 9.00
N ALA A 277 19.58 -2.38 10.02
CA ALA A 277 19.93 -2.10 11.41
C ALA A 277 21.25 -2.78 11.77
N THR A 278 22.11 -2.07 12.52
CA THR A 278 23.20 -2.73 13.23
C THR A 278 22.62 -3.47 14.43
N VAL A 279 22.90 -4.76 14.56
CA VAL A 279 22.34 -5.58 15.63
C VAL A 279 23.27 -5.56 16.84
N GLU A 280 22.79 -5.01 17.94
CA GLU A 280 23.50 -4.93 19.23
C GLU A 280 22.92 -5.98 20.19
N PHE A 281 23.55 -7.17 20.21
CA PHE A 281 23.09 -8.28 21.04
C PHE A 281 23.37 -8.07 22.53
N GLU A 282 24.48 -7.39 22.85
CA GLU A 282 24.83 -7.02 24.22
C GLU A 282 24.13 -5.72 24.60
N HIS A 283 23.47 -5.73 25.76
CA HIS A 283 22.68 -4.60 26.23
C HIS A 283 23.53 -3.35 26.49
N GLY A 284 24.78 -3.54 26.93
CA GLY A 284 25.73 -2.45 27.15
C GLY A 284 26.08 -1.70 25.87
N ASP A 285 26.22 -2.42 24.75
CA ASP A 285 26.53 -1.82 23.45
C ASP A 285 25.36 -1.02 22.92
N PHE A 286 24.12 -1.50 23.10
CA PHE A 286 22.93 -0.72 22.77
C PHE A 286 22.84 0.56 23.63
N LEU A 287 23.10 0.45 24.94
CA LEU A 287 23.06 1.58 25.87
C LEU A 287 24.20 2.58 25.65
N HIS A 288 25.31 2.19 25.02
CA HIS A 288 26.36 3.12 24.59
C HIS A 288 25.78 4.26 23.73
N TYR A 289 24.76 3.95 22.93
CA TYR A 289 24.10 4.92 22.06
C TYR A 289 22.96 5.68 22.73
N ALA A 290 22.59 5.40 24.00
CA ALA A 290 21.35 5.90 24.62
C ALA A 290 21.16 7.43 24.53
N ASN A 291 22.25 8.21 24.66
CA ASN A 291 22.22 9.66 24.56
C ASN A 291 22.04 10.19 23.13
N ASN A 292 22.31 9.35 22.12
CA ASN A 292 22.20 9.68 20.70
C ASN A 292 20.92 9.10 20.07
N ILE A 293 20.10 8.36 20.82
CA ILE A 293 18.84 7.80 20.31
C ILE A 293 17.76 8.88 20.34
N GLU A 294 17.09 9.08 19.20
CA GLU A 294 16.00 10.05 19.04
C GLU A 294 14.62 9.41 19.19
N ILE A 295 14.45 8.22 18.62
CA ILE A 295 13.19 7.49 18.61
C ILE A 295 13.41 5.98 18.69
N VAL A 296 12.51 5.30 19.40
CA VAL A 296 12.46 3.85 19.51
C VAL A 296 11.11 3.29 19.11
N PHE A 297 11.16 2.12 18.48
CA PHE A 297 10.04 1.27 18.10
C PHE A 297 10.19 -0.10 18.76
N ILE A 298 9.08 -0.65 19.23
CA ILE A 298 9.02 -2.00 19.79
C ILE A 298 8.21 -2.89 18.85
N THR A 299 8.77 -4.04 18.49
CA THR A 299 8.13 -5.05 17.64
C THR A 299 8.08 -6.38 18.37
N SER A 300 6.95 -7.10 18.36
CA SER A 300 6.89 -8.45 18.95
C SER A 300 7.65 -9.37 18.04
N HIS A 301 8.13 -10.42 18.67
CA HIS A 301 8.14 -11.72 18.04
C HIS A 301 6.81 -12.02 17.31
N ASP A 302 6.88 -12.31 16.02
CA ASP A 302 5.89 -13.12 15.31
C ASP A 302 6.52 -14.50 15.11
N ASP A 303 5.73 -15.57 15.21
CA ASP A 303 6.16 -16.96 15.06
C ASP A 303 6.74 -17.28 13.67
N LYS A 304 6.69 -16.32 12.74
CA LYS A 304 7.19 -16.37 11.36
C LYS A 304 8.60 -15.81 11.16
N TRP A 305 9.32 -15.47 12.23
CA TRP A 305 10.67 -14.93 12.13
C TRP A 305 11.72 -16.04 12.15
N ASP A 306 12.11 -16.50 10.97
CA ASP A 306 12.99 -17.67 10.76
C ASP A 306 14.40 -17.55 11.39
N GLN A 307 14.80 -16.35 11.84
CA GLN A 307 16.12 -16.10 12.44
C GLN A 307 16.12 -16.15 13.97
N TRP A 308 15.02 -16.55 14.60
CA TRP A 308 14.88 -16.43 16.05
C TRP A 308 15.81 -17.33 16.86
N ASP A 309 16.03 -18.56 16.42
CA ASP A 309 16.97 -19.47 17.07
C ASP A 309 18.41 -18.91 17.00
N PHE A 310 18.74 -18.23 15.90
CA PHE A 310 20.00 -17.50 15.79
C PHE A 310 20.07 -16.35 16.81
N VAL A 311 19.03 -15.52 16.91
CA VAL A 311 18.98 -14.40 17.88
C VAL A 311 19.16 -14.90 19.32
N LYS A 312 18.44 -15.96 19.73
CA LYS A 312 18.59 -16.58 21.05
C LYS A 312 20.01 -17.06 21.30
N SER A 313 20.61 -17.74 20.32
CA SER A 313 21.97 -18.26 20.43
C SER A 313 23.01 -17.16 20.62
N LYS A 314 22.82 -16.00 19.97
CA LYS A 314 23.75 -14.85 20.04
C LYS A 314 23.53 -14.01 21.28
N ALA A 315 22.28 -13.71 21.61
CA ALA A 315 21.93 -12.91 22.79
C ALA A 315 22.19 -13.66 24.11
N LYS A 316 22.32 -15.00 24.07
CA LYS A 316 22.49 -15.88 25.24
C LYS A 316 21.38 -15.69 26.28
N ARG A 317 20.17 -15.35 25.82
CA ARG A 317 18.95 -15.13 26.62
C ARG A 317 17.70 -15.44 25.80
N ASN A 318 16.53 -15.33 26.43
CA ASN A 318 15.22 -15.53 25.81
C ASN A 318 14.55 -14.17 25.57
N PRO A 319 14.93 -13.40 24.54
CA PRO A 319 14.21 -12.18 24.20
C PRO A 319 12.76 -12.50 23.84
N GLU A 320 11.90 -11.47 23.88
CA GLU A 320 10.49 -11.53 23.47
C GLU A 320 10.13 -10.41 22.49
N VAL A 321 10.88 -9.32 22.51
CA VAL A 321 10.66 -8.14 21.67
C VAL A 321 11.95 -7.68 21.03
N GLY A 322 11.82 -7.07 19.85
CA GLY A 322 12.87 -6.26 19.23
C GLY A 322 12.66 -4.78 19.60
N ILE A 323 13.75 -4.10 19.92
CA ILE A 323 13.81 -2.66 20.16
C ILE A 323 14.64 -2.05 19.03
N THR A 324 13.96 -1.42 18.09
CA THR A 324 14.61 -0.70 16.98
C THR A 324 14.76 0.76 17.38
N ALA A 325 15.97 1.29 17.34
CA ALA A 325 16.27 2.67 17.66
C ALA A 325 16.87 3.40 16.45
N PHE A 326 16.50 4.66 16.28
CA PHE A 326 17.14 5.56 15.32
C PHE A 326 17.98 6.58 16.08
N LEU A 327 19.23 6.71 15.64
CA LEU A 327 20.16 7.70 16.16
C LEU A 327 19.87 9.08 15.55
N LEU A 328 20.46 10.13 16.14
CA LEU A 328 20.46 11.50 15.60
C LEU A 328 20.90 11.58 14.13
N THR A 329 21.80 10.70 13.70
CA THR A 329 22.29 10.62 12.31
C THR A 329 21.32 9.91 11.37
N GLY A 330 20.22 9.36 11.88
CA GLY A 330 19.31 8.47 11.15
C GLY A 330 19.77 7.02 11.04
N ASN A 331 20.98 6.70 11.54
CA ASN A 331 21.45 5.33 11.61
C ASN A 331 20.55 4.49 12.52
N LYS A 332 20.33 3.24 12.12
CA LYS A 332 19.44 2.34 12.83
C LYS A 332 20.24 1.28 13.58
N ILE A 333 19.87 1.08 14.83
CA ILE A 333 20.37 -0.01 15.66
C ILE A 333 19.18 -0.82 16.17
N ILE A 334 19.37 -2.12 16.37
CA ILE A 334 18.35 -2.99 16.95
C ILE A 334 18.96 -3.83 18.06
N THR A 335 18.26 -3.93 19.18
CA THR A 335 18.54 -4.92 20.22
C THR A 335 17.31 -5.77 20.48
N TYR A 336 17.50 -6.89 21.16
CA TYR A 336 16.42 -7.80 21.54
C TYR A 336 16.34 -7.85 23.06
N ALA A 337 15.15 -7.98 23.64
CA ALA A 337 14.98 -7.94 25.09
C ALA A 337 13.76 -8.75 25.53
N THR A 338 13.69 -9.14 26.80
CA THR A 338 12.40 -9.55 27.40
C THR A 338 11.47 -8.35 27.49
N LYS A 339 10.17 -8.58 27.71
CA LYS A 339 9.23 -7.46 27.92
C LYS A 339 9.57 -6.67 29.19
N GLU A 340 10.04 -7.33 30.25
CA GLU A 340 10.46 -6.67 31.48
C GLU A 340 11.65 -5.75 31.24
N GLU A 341 12.69 -6.26 30.57
CA GLU A 341 13.88 -5.47 30.20
C GLU A 341 13.52 -4.29 29.30
N ALA A 342 12.67 -4.49 28.28
CA ALA A 342 12.20 -3.42 27.42
C ALA A 342 11.38 -2.37 28.18
N THR A 343 10.57 -2.80 29.16
CA THR A 343 9.81 -1.92 30.05
C THR A 343 10.76 -1.06 30.88
N GLU A 344 11.79 -1.68 31.49
CA GLU A 344 12.79 -0.98 32.29
C GLU A 344 13.54 0.06 31.47
N LEU A 345 14.04 -0.35 30.30
CA LEU A 345 14.72 0.53 29.34
C LEU A 345 13.90 1.77 29.01
N LEU A 346 12.65 1.59 28.60
CA LEU A 346 11.79 2.69 28.17
C LEU A 346 11.41 3.62 29.31
N ASN A 347 11.21 3.08 30.51
CA ASN A 347 10.81 3.84 31.68
C ASN A 347 11.96 4.63 32.30
N ASN A 348 13.18 4.11 32.23
CA ASN A 348 14.33 4.66 32.93
C ASN A 348 15.38 5.19 31.94
N GLN A 349 16.15 4.31 31.31
CA GLN A 349 17.34 4.67 30.50
C GLN A 349 17.00 5.45 29.23
N LEU A 350 15.80 5.27 28.66
CA LEU A 350 15.32 5.90 27.43
C LEU A 350 14.06 6.74 27.67
N SER A 351 13.89 7.25 28.89
CA SER A 351 12.74 8.08 29.28
C SER A 351 12.69 9.41 28.51
N HIS A 352 13.82 9.92 28.03
CA HIS A 352 13.96 11.15 27.23
C HIS A 352 13.74 10.95 25.72
N VAL A 353 13.71 9.70 25.26
CA VAL A 353 13.62 9.32 23.85
C VAL A 353 12.17 9.32 23.39
N THR A 354 11.89 9.62 22.12
CA THR A 354 10.54 9.43 21.58
C THR A 354 10.19 7.94 21.53
N PHE A 355 9.17 7.51 22.25
CA PHE A 355 8.62 6.16 22.09
C PHE A 355 7.47 6.18 21.09
N ALA A 356 7.67 5.54 19.94
CA ALA A 356 6.64 5.36 18.93
C ALA A 356 6.19 3.90 18.86
N THR A 357 4.89 3.70 18.65
CA THR A 357 4.31 2.37 18.53
C THR A 357 3.28 2.30 17.41
N HIS A 358 3.12 1.10 16.86
CA HIS A 358 2.10 0.81 15.87
C HIS A 358 0.71 0.75 16.52
N TRP A 359 -0.34 1.15 15.81
CA TRP A 359 -1.70 1.19 16.37
C TRP A 359 -2.20 -0.15 16.92
N SER A 360 -1.80 -1.28 16.30
CA SER A 360 -2.22 -2.61 16.77
C SER A 360 -1.58 -3.04 18.09
N TRP A 361 -0.68 -2.20 18.63
CA TRP A 361 0.08 -2.43 19.86
C TRP A 361 -0.37 -1.55 21.03
N TYR A 362 -1.34 -0.68 20.79
CA TYR A 362 -1.75 0.32 21.74
C TYR A 362 -3.27 0.40 21.85
N ASN A 363 -3.76 0.36 23.08
CA ASN A 363 -5.16 0.55 23.39
C ASN A 363 -5.43 2.02 23.77
N ALA A 364 -6.11 2.75 22.89
CA ALA A 364 -6.46 4.14 23.10
C ALA A 364 -7.56 4.36 24.17
N THR A 365 -8.42 3.37 24.44
CA THR A 365 -9.47 3.51 25.46
C THR A 365 -8.92 3.36 26.87
N THR A 366 -7.91 2.49 27.06
CA THR A 366 -7.26 2.30 28.36
C THR A 366 -5.97 3.11 28.50
N ASN A 367 -5.49 3.73 27.43
CA ASN A 367 -4.21 4.42 27.34
C ASN A 367 -3.03 3.55 27.82
N LYS A 368 -2.97 2.33 27.28
CA LYS A 368 -1.96 1.32 27.62
C LYS A 368 -1.45 0.57 26.39
N VAL A 369 -0.20 0.16 26.46
CA VAL A 369 0.42 -0.72 25.48
C VAL A 369 0.00 -2.17 25.74
N HIS A 370 -0.22 -2.96 24.69
CA HIS A 370 -0.75 -4.33 24.83
C HIS A 370 0.22 -5.32 25.48
N TRP A 371 1.53 -5.16 25.26
CA TRP A 371 2.54 -6.12 25.73
C TRP A 371 3.05 -5.86 27.16
N SER A 372 2.84 -4.66 27.71
CA SER A 372 3.21 -4.33 29.08
C SER A 372 2.30 -3.23 29.63
N ALA A 373 1.67 -3.50 30.78
CA ALA A 373 0.84 -2.50 31.46
C ALA A 373 1.68 -1.48 32.26
N SER A 374 2.96 -1.78 32.50
CA SER A 374 3.88 -1.00 33.32
C SER A 374 4.78 -0.08 32.49
N VAL A 375 4.86 -0.28 31.17
CA VAL A 375 5.61 0.61 30.29
C VAL A 375 4.95 1.97 30.23
N ARG A 376 5.77 3.02 30.16
CA ARG A 376 5.29 4.37 29.93
C ARG A 376 4.48 4.43 28.64
N LYS A 377 3.56 5.38 28.61
CA LYS A 377 2.76 5.64 27.42
C LYS A 377 3.68 6.01 26.25
N PRO A 378 3.34 5.61 25.02
CA PRO A 378 4.03 6.12 23.84
C PRO A 378 3.83 7.62 23.73
N ASP A 379 4.78 8.26 23.05
CA ASP A 379 4.68 9.66 22.63
C ASP A 379 3.91 9.76 21.30
N VAL A 380 4.05 8.74 20.44
CA VAL A 380 3.43 8.67 19.11
C VAL A 380 2.80 7.29 18.87
N VAL A 381 1.57 7.27 18.34
CA VAL A 381 0.91 6.06 17.84
C VAL A 381 0.62 6.23 16.36
N ILE A 382 1.11 5.29 15.55
CA ILE A 382 1.07 5.38 14.10
C ILE A 382 0.02 4.42 13.54
N TYR A 383 -0.84 4.94 12.67
CA TYR A 383 -1.89 4.21 11.98
C TYR A 383 -1.52 4.04 10.50
N ASP A 384 -1.61 2.82 9.99
CA ASP A 384 -1.29 2.54 8.58
C ASP A 384 -2.29 3.20 7.64
N THR A 385 -3.57 3.19 8.03
CA THR A 385 -4.69 3.59 7.18
C THR A 385 -5.70 4.42 7.96
N THR A 386 -6.51 5.19 7.23
CA THR A 386 -7.63 5.92 7.82
C THR A 386 -8.69 5.00 8.40
N GLU A 387 -8.87 3.78 7.85
CA GLU A 387 -9.78 2.78 8.44
C GLU A 387 -9.36 2.42 9.88
N ASN A 388 -8.06 2.18 10.11
CA ASN A 388 -7.55 1.85 11.44
C ASN A 388 -7.77 2.97 12.45
N MET A 389 -7.46 4.22 12.07
CA MET A 389 -7.69 5.37 12.95
C MET A 389 -9.19 5.58 13.19
N GLY A 390 -10.05 5.43 12.18
CA GLY A 390 -11.49 5.59 12.30
C GLY A 390 -12.13 4.58 13.27
N LEU A 391 -11.68 3.32 13.25
CA LEU A 391 -12.09 2.32 14.23
C LEU A 391 -11.70 2.74 15.66
N MET A 392 -10.49 3.24 15.84
CA MET A 392 -10.03 3.74 17.14
C MET A 392 -10.87 4.94 17.63
N LEU A 393 -11.07 5.97 16.79
CA LEU A 393 -11.82 7.17 17.17
C LEU A 393 -13.25 6.82 17.58
N LYS A 394 -13.91 5.90 16.87
CA LYS A 394 -15.23 5.38 17.22
C LYS A 394 -15.20 4.64 18.56
N ALA A 395 -14.22 3.77 18.78
CA ALA A 395 -14.10 3.02 20.02
C ALA A 395 -13.96 3.94 21.25
N VAL A 396 -13.10 4.96 21.16
CA VAL A 396 -12.90 5.95 22.24
C VAL A 396 -14.16 6.79 22.47
N THR A 397 -14.78 7.26 21.40
CA THR A 397 -16.01 8.08 21.48
C THR A 397 -17.17 7.31 22.12
N ASN A 398 -17.23 5.99 21.89
CA ASN A 398 -18.23 5.10 22.47
C ASN A 398 -17.92 4.68 23.91
N SER A 399 -16.63 4.60 24.29
CA SER A 399 -16.24 4.20 25.64
C SER A 399 -16.43 5.30 26.68
N ASP A 400 -16.23 6.57 26.30
CA ASP A 400 -16.35 7.70 27.22
C ASP A 400 -16.86 8.96 26.47
N SER A 401 -18.03 9.45 26.89
CA SER A 401 -18.68 10.62 26.30
C SER A 401 -18.04 11.96 26.72
N SER A 402 -17.28 11.97 27.81
CA SER A 402 -16.61 13.15 28.35
C SER A 402 -15.30 13.46 27.64
N VAL A 403 -14.71 12.47 26.97
CA VAL A 403 -13.46 12.64 26.22
C VAL A 403 -13.59 13.77 25.20
N ARG A 404 -12.55 14.60 25.16
CA ARG A 404 -12.35 15.66 24.19
C ARG A 404 -11.16 15.34 23.32
N PHE A 405 -11.18 15.83 22.10
CA PHE A 405 -10.11 15.62 21.14
C PHE A 405 -9.53 16.96 20.74
N THR A 406 -8.24 16.99 20.46
CA THR A 406 -7.64 18.07 19.68
C THR A 406 -7.08 17.46 18.41
N HIS A 407 -7.13 18.17 17.29
CA HIS A 407 -6.57 17.66 16.04
C HIS A 407 -5.93 18.75 15.19
N ILE A 408 -4.97 18.34 14.35
CA ILE A 408 -4.46 19.17 13.26
C ILE A 408 -4.38 18.33 11.99
N HIS A 409 -4.89 18.92 10.92
CA HIS A 409 -4.78 18.39 9.57
C HIS A 409 -3.76 19.24 8.83
N ALA A 410 -2.69 18.60 8.36
CA ALA A 410 -1.60 19.26 7.67
C ALA A 410 -1.32 18.57 6.33
N ALA A 411 -1.16 19.38 5.29
CA ALA A 411 -0.55 18.91 4.04
C ALA A 411 0.97 18.95 4.18
N MET A 412 1.69 18.15 3.38
CA MET A 412 3.16 18.20 3.32
C MET A 412 3.68 19.62 3.03
N MET A 413 3.00 20.30 2.11
CA MET A 413 3.13 21.74 1.83
C MET A 413 1.79 22.24 1.27
N GLU A 414 1.63 23.55 1.14
CA GLU A 414 0.38 24.13 0.63
C GLU A 414 -0.02 23.50 -0.72
N GLY A 415 -1.23 22.98 -0.81
CA GLY A 415 -1.76 22.32 -2.01
C GLY A 415 -1.21 20.92 -2.33
N HIS A 416 -0.28 20.38 -1.54
CA HIS A 416 0.26 19.04 -1.77
C HIS A 416 -0.79 17.95 -1.50
N PRO A 417 -0.91 16.88 -2.31
CA PRO A 417 -1.94 15.86 -2.10
C PRO A 417 -1.66 14.95 -0.90
N LEU A 418 -0.40 14.75 -0.49
CA LEU A 418 -0.09 14.02 0.75
C LEU A 418 -0.51 14.83 1.98
N GLN A 419 -1.40 14.23 2.78
CA GLN A 419 -1.98 14.80 3.99
C GLN A 419 -1.60 13.94 5.20
N SER A 420 -1.55 14.58 6.36
CA SER A 420 -1.40 13.94 7.66
C SER A 420 -2.45 14.48 8.62
N LEU A 421 -3.05 13.60 9.40
CA LEU A 421 -3.93 13.95 10.51
C LEU A 421 -3.27 13.53 11.82
N TYR A 422 -3.13 14.50 12.72
CA TYR A 422 -2.64 14.30 14.07
C TYR A 422 -3.81 14.52 15.02
N VAL A 423 -4.06 13.57 15.92
CA VAL A 423 -5.14 13.63 16.91
C VAL A 423 -4.58 13.39 18.29
N LYS A 424 -5.06 14.16 19.26
CA LYS A 424 -4.87 13.94 20.68
C LYS A 424 -6.21 13.64 21.35
N ILE A 425 -6.13 12.84 22.41
CA ILE A 425 -7.27 12.42 23.22
C ILE A 425 -7.06 13.00 24.62
N GLY A 426 -7.87 13.99 24.97
CA GLY A 426 -7.68 14.86 26.14
C GLY A 426 -6.40 15.70 26.03
N GLU A 427 -5.83 16.06 27.18
CA GLU A 427 -4.55 16.79 27.28
C GLU A 427 -3.32 15.86 27.09
N ALA A 428 -3.52 14.55 27.12
CA ALA A 428 -2.45 13.56 27.30
C ALA A 428 -1.77 13.13 25.98
N THR A 429 -0.53 12.64 26.11
CA THR A 429 0.10 11.73 25.12
C THR A 429 -0.68 10.41 25.06
N PRO A 430 -0.58 9.68 23.93
CA PRO A 430 0.22 9.93 22.72
C PRO A 430 -0.42 10.89 21.70
N ILE A 431 0.37 11.31 20.71
CA ILE A 431 -0.11 11.87 19.44
C ILE A 431 -0.44 10.71 18.50
N HIS A 432 -1.68 10.65 18.03
CA HIS A 432 -2.15 9.65 17.07
C HIS A 432 -2.01 10.19 15.65
N ILE A 433 -1.27 9.50 14.78
CA ILE A 433 -0.93 10.03 13.45
C ILE A 433 -1.31 9.04 12.36
N VAL A 434 -1.95 9.55 11.30
CA VAL A 434 -2.20 8.82 10.05
C VAL A 434 -1.85 9.71 8.86
N ASN A 435 -1.23 9.13 7.84
CA ASN A 435 -1.03 9.80 6.56
C ASN A 435 -2.08 9.32 5.55
N HIS A 436 -2.40 10.15 4.57
CA HIS A 436 -3.32 9.80 3.50
C HIS A 436 -3.01 10.60 2.22
N PHE A 437 -3.64 10.19 1.12
CA PHE A 437 -3.65 10.94 -0.14
C PHE A 437 -4.99 11.68 -0.28
N GLU A 438 -4.95 12.98 -0.54
CA GLU A 438 -6.10 13.89 -0.51
C GLU A 438 -6.82 13.96 0.85
N ASN A 439 -7.73 14.93 0.97
CA ASN A 439 -8.33 15.32 2.24
C ASN A 439 -9.61 14.53 2.61
N LYS A 440 -10.30 13.90 1.64
CA LYS A 440 -11.66 13.38 1.85
C LYS A 440 -11.76 12.42 3.03
N ASN A 441 -10.84 11.45 3.11
CA ASN A 441 -10.86 10.47 4.20
C ASN A 441 -10.41 11.05 5.53
N ILE A 442 -9.51 12.04 5.52
CA ILE A 442 -9.13 12.79 6.73
C ILE A 442 -10.32 13.60 7.26
N VAL A 443 -11.07 14.28 6.38
CA VAL A 443 -12.29 15.02 6.74
C VAL A 443 -13.35 14.09 7.33
N ASN A 444 -13.49 12.88 6.77
CA ASN A 444 -14.37 11.85 7.33
C ASN A 444 -13.94 11.43 8.75
N LEU A 445 -12.64 11.28 9.02
CA LEU A 445 -12.15 11.01 10.37
C LEU A 445 -12.47 12.14 11.34
N ILE A 446 -12.23 13.39 10.95
CA ILE A 446 -12.56 14.57 11.77
C ILE A 446 -14.06 14.60 12.07
N SER A 447 -14.91 14.20 11.11
CA SER A 447 -16.37 14.15 11.30
C SER A 447 -16.80 13.21 12.44
N ILE A 448 -16.06 12.12 12.69
CA ILE A 448 -16.34 11.17 13.78
C ILE A 448 -16.24 11.86 15.15
N ILE A 449 -15.29 12.79 15.28
CA ILE A 449 -14.97 13.46 16.55
C ILE A 449 -15.43 14.93 16.61
N ARG A 450 -16.09 15.43 15.56
CA ARG A 450 -16.34 16.88 15.35
C ARG A 450 -16.99 17.57 16.55
N GLU A 451 -18.01 16.95 17.13
CA GLU A 451 -18.76 17.54 18.27
C GLU A 451 -17.94 17.63 19.56
N ARG A 452 -16.83 16.91 19.63
CA ARG A 452 -15.96 16.79 20.80
C ARG A 452 -14.54 17.25 20.53
N SER A 453 -14.29 17.86 19.38
CA SER A 453 -12.94 18.20 18.95
C SER A 453 -12.74 19.69 18.71
N THR A 454 -11.59 20.19 19.12
CA THR A 454 -11.08 21.50 18.74
C THR A 454 -9.86 21.35 17.84
N VAL A 455 -9.62 22.36 16.98
CA VAL A 455 -8.42 22.41 16.15
C VAL A 455 -7.24 22.82 17.04
N MET A 456 -6.12 22.08 16.95
CA MET A 456 -4.89 22.45 17.64
C MET A 456 -4.36 23.76 17.07
N GLU A 457 -3.93 24.66 17.96
CA GLU A 457 -3.22 25.85 17.54
C GLU A 457 -1.88 25.47 16.88
N LYS A 458 -1.43 26.29 15.94
CA LYS A 458 -0.16 26.11 15.23
C LYS A 458 1.04 25.92 16.18
N TYR A 459 1.06 26.64 17.30
CA TYR A 459 2.10 26.52 18.34
C TYR A 459 2.19 25.12 18.99
N TYR A 460 1.14 24.30 18.88
CA TYR A 460 1.16 22.93 19.38
C TYR A 460 2.18 22.05 18.64
N LEU A 461 2.28 22.19 17.30
CA LEU A 461 3.27 21.45 16.53
C LEU A 461 4.68 21.78 17.00
N ILE A 462 4.94 23.08 17.26
CA ILE A 462 6.20 23.57 17.80
C ILE A 462 6.48 22.97 19.19
N ALA A 463 5.48 22.94 20.07
CA ALA A 463 5.62 22.35 21.41
C ALA A 463 5.94 20.84 21.40
N ASN A 464 5.55 20.13 20.34
CA ASN A 464 5.79 18.69 20.16
C ASN A 464 6.80 18.41 19.05
N LYS A 465 7.62 19.40 18.67
CA LYS A 465 8.40 19.34 17.44
C LYS A 465 9.32 18.14 17.38
N LYS A 466 9.96 17.77 18.49
CA LYS A 466 10.84 16.58 18.58
C LYS A 466 10.12 15.31 18.11
N HIS A 467 8.97 15.00 18.70
CA HIS A 467 8.23 13.76 18.39
C HIS A 467 7.72 13.73 16.95
N ILE A 468 7.24 14.88 16.44
CA ILE A 468 6.70 15.00 15.09
C ILE A 468 7.83 14.90 14.06
N ASN A 469 8.94 15.61 14.27
CA ASN A 469 10.12 15.51 13.43
C ASN A 469 10.70 14.09 13.39
N ASN A 470 10.73 13.40 14.53
CA ASN A 470 11.18 12.01 14.59
C ASN A 470 10.24 11.09 13.81
N PHE A 471 8.92 11.24 13.95
CA PHE A 471 7.94 10.53 13.11
C PHE A 471 8.15 10.81 11.61
N LEU A 472 8.31 12.08 11.22
CA LEU A 472 8.51 12.47 9.83
C LEU A 472 9.80 11.87 9.25
N SER A 473 10.88 11.83 10.01
CA SER A 473 12.13 11.24 9.54
C SER A 473 12.13 9.71 9.54
N SER A 474 11.63 9.07 10.60
CA SER A 474 11.62 7.60 10.67
C SER A 474 10.53 6.99 9.80
N TRP A 475 9.27 7.39 10.01
CA TRP A 475 8.09 6.78 9.38
C TRP A 475 7.83 7.28 7.97
N ASN A 476 8.03 8.58 7.73
CA ASN A 476 7.86 9.16 6.39
C ASN A 476 9.17 9.16 5.59
N GLY A 477 10.30 8.83 6.21
CA GLY A 477 11.60 8.69 5.54
C GLY A 477 12.26 10.02 5.18
N LEU A 478 11.76 11.13 5.72
CA LEU A 478 12.29 12.46 5.46
C LEU A 478 13.67 12.65 6.11
N PHE A 479 14.44 13.63 5.63
CA PHE A 479 15.81 13.88 6.09
C PHE A 479 15.85 14.18 7.60
N TRP A 480 16.82 13.61 8.31
CA TRP A 480 16.94 13.70 9.78
C TRP A 480 17.45 15.06 10.23
N GLU A 481 18.23 15.72 9.38
CA GLU A 481 18.87 17.00 9.67
C GLU A 481 17.88 18.17 9.56
N VAL A 482 16.70 17.96 8.95
CA VAL A 482 15.71 19.00 8.68
C VAL A 482 14.70 19.08 9.83
N ASP A 483 14.41 20.31 10.26
CA ASP A 483 13.27 20.63 11.13
C ASP A 483 12.03 20.84 10.25
N TRP A 484 11.32 19.75 9.99
CA TRP A 484 10.15 19.75 9.13
C TRP A 484 8.98 20.49 9.77
N VAL A 485 8.89 20.50 11.10
CA VAL A 485 7.85 21.24 11.81
C VAL A 485 8.04 22.74 11.62
N GLU A 486 9.26 23.26 11.76
CA GLU A 486 9.54 24.68 11.49
C GLU A 486 9.33 25.02 10.01
N GLY A 487 9.73 24.13 9.09
CA GLY A 487 9.45 24.29 7.65
C GLY A 487 7.97 24.31 7.27
N MET A 488 7.07 23.73 8.08
CA MET A 488 5.62 23.88 7.88
C MET A 488 5.10 25.29 8.21
N PHE A 489 5.85 26.09 8.98
CA PHE A 489 5.50 27.46 9.36
C PHE A 489 6.22 28.52 8.55
N ASP A 490 7.41 28.20 8.04
CA ASP A 490 8.23 29.06 7.21
C ASP A 490 8.78 28.25 6.03
N PRO A 491 7.96 28.03 4.98
CA PRO A 491 8.27 27.12 3.87
C PRO A 491 9.35 27.66 2.92
N ASP A 492 9.68 28.95 3.01
CA ASP A 492 10.64 29.61 2.14
C ASP A 492 12.10 29.44 2.62
N VAL A 493 12.29 28.95 3.84
CA VAL A 493 13.60 28.78 4.47
C VAL A 493 13.81 27.32 4.87
N PRO A 494 14.92 26.68 4.47
CA PRO A 494 15.29 25.38 5.02
C PRO A 494 15.67 25.52 6.49
N HIS A 495 14.92 24.87 7.37
CA HIS A 495 15.22 24.80 8.80
C HIS A 495 15.96 23.50 9.11
N PHE A 496 17.07 23.61 9.84
CA PHE A 496 17.88 22.46 10.24
C PHE A 496 17.77 22.25 11.75
N ARG A 497 17.76 21.00 12.18
CA ARG A 497 17.77 20.66 13.60
C ARG A 497 19.09 21.11 14.21
N VAL A 498 19.01 21.86 15.30
CA VAL A 498 20.19 22.18 16.11
C VAL A 498 20.54 20.90 16.88
N SER A 499 21.70 20.33 16.57
CA SER A 499 22.27 19.12 17.20
C SER A 499 22.71 19.37 18.63
#